data_AF-A0A966HY80-F1
#
_entry.id   AF-A0A966HY80-F1
#
_cell.length_a   1.000
_cell.length_b   1.000
_cell.length_c   1.000
_cell.angle_alpha   90.00
_cell.angle_beta   90.00
_cell.angle_gamma   90.00
#
_symmetry.space_group_name_H-M   'P 1'
#
loop_
_entity.id
_entity.type
_entity.pdbx_description
1 polymer ?
#
loop_
_entity_poly.entity_id
_entity_poly.type
_entity_poly.pdbx_seq_one_letter_code
_entity_poly.pdbx_strand_id
1 'polypeptide(L)' 'MQERAKAFRADPRTAAALEKSGVNEFLQPTAAKGEGWKEIASESFDLEAAGKRGYHYEELDQLALEYLIGVY' A
#
# COMPACT_ATOMS: atom_id res chain seq x y z
N MET A 1 13.65 14.40 13.84
CA MET A 1 12.87 13.20 13.49
C MET A 1 11.41 13.54 13.18
N GLN A 2 10.66 14.17 14.09
CA GLN A 2 9.23 14.47 13.87
C GLN A 2 8.96 15.34 12.64
N GLU A 3 9.75 16.38 12.41
CA GLU A 3 9.61 17.26 11.23
C GLU A 3 9.85 16.50 9.91
N ARG A 4 10.89 15.66 9.87
CA ARG A 4 11.19 14.79 8.72
C ARG A 4 10.07 13.80 8.43
N ALA A 5 9.50 13.18 9.47
CA ALA A 5 8.36 12.28 9.33
C ALA A 5 7.11 13.02 8.80
N LYS A 6 6.84 14.25 9.27
CA LYS A 6 5.76 15.09 8.74
C LYS A 6 6.01 15.44 7.27
N ALA A 7 7.23 15.82 6.91
CA ALA A 7 7.61 16.15 5.53
C ALA A 7 7.46 14.94 4.59
N PHE A 8 7.94 13.76 5.00
CA PHE A 8 7.73 12.50 4.27
C PHE A 8 6.24 12.23 4.01
N ARG A 9 5.38 12.36 5.02
CA ARG A 9 3.93 12.14 4.87
C ARG A 9 3.22 13.21 4.02
N ALA A 10 3.78 14.41 3.93
CA ALA A 10 3.24 15.50 3.13
C ALA A 10 3.70 15.48 1.66
N ASP A 11 4.70 14.66 1.31
CA ASP A 11 5.21 14.55 -0.05
C ASP A 11 4.22 13.80 -0.97
N PRO A 12 3.80 14.39 -2.10
CA PRO A 12 3.01 13.69 -3.13
C PRO A 12 3.64 12.39 -3.64
N ARG A 13 4.99 12.30 -3.68
CA ARG A 13 5.70 11.07 -4.06
C ARG A 13 5.45 9.95 -3.07
N THR A 14 5.43 10.26 -1.78
CA THR A 14 5.10 9.30 -0.72
C THR A 14 3.65 8.84 -0.83
N ALA A 15 2.71 9.74 -1.11
CA ALA A 15 1.31 9.37 -1.31
C ALA A 15 1.14 8.42 -2.51
N ALA A 16 1.82 8.72 -3.63
CA ALA A 16 1.81 7.86 -4.81
C ALA A 16 2.46 6.48 -4.54
N ALA A 17 3.57 6.43 -3.82
CA ALA A 17 4.24 5.18 -3.45
C ALA A 17 3.37 4.32 -2.51
N LEU A 18 2.70 4.94 -1.52
CA LEU A 18 1.77 4.23 -0.63
C LEU A 18 0.59 3.61 -1.37
N GLU A 19 0.03 4.33 -2.34
CA GLU A 19 -1.06 3.84 -3.18
C GLU A 19 -0.60 2.68 -4.07
N LYS A 20 0.55 2.84 -4.74
CA LYS A 20 1.15 1.81 -5.59
C LYS A 20 1.52 0.54 -4.80
N SER A 21 1.87 0.69 -3.53
CA SER A 21 2.13 -0.41 -2.62
C SER A 21 0.89 -1.09 -2.03
N GLY A 22 -0.31 -0.56 -2.30
CA GLY A 22 -1.55 -1.12 -1.78
C GLY A 22 -1.72 -0.99 -0.25
N VAL A 23 -0.92 -0.14 0.42
CA VAL A 23 -0.95 -0.01 1.88
C VAL A 23 -2.31 0.48 2.37
N ASN A 24 -2.97 1.34 1.59
CA ASN A 24 -4.29 1.86 1.92
C ASN A 24 -5.40 0.80 1.81
N GLU A 25 -5.21 -0.27 1.04
CA GLU A 25 -6.19 -1.35 0.87
C GLU A 25 -6.44 -2.09 2.19
N PHE A 26 -5.45 -2.15 3.08
CA PHE A 26 -5.60 -2.77 4.42
C PHE A 26 -6.60 -2.05 5.33
N LEU A 27 -6.98 -0.81 4.99
CA LEU A 27 -8.03 -0.09 5.72
C LEU A 27 -9.43 -0.55 5.32
N GLN A 28 -9.57 -1.30 4.22
CA GLN A 28 -10.84 -1.83 3.76
C GLN A 28 -11.12 -3.20 4.40
N PRO A 29 -12.36 -3.45 4.86
CA PRO A 29 -12.77 -4.80 5.24
C PRO A 29 -12.58 -5.78 4.08
N THR A 30 -12.09 -6.98 4.37
CA THR A 30 -11.93 -8.03 3.36
C THR A 30 -13.27 -8.48 2.77
N ALA A 31 -14.30 -8.59 3.61
CA ALA A 31 -15.64 -8.96 3.19
C ALA A 31 -16.51 -7.71 3.01
N ALA A 32 -17.31 -7.69 1.95
CA ALA A 32 -18.31 -6.65 1.73
C ALA A 32 -19.41 -6.70 2.80
N LYS A 33 -20.12 -5.60 2.96
CA LYS A 33 -21.20 -5.51 3.94
C LYS A 33 -22.32 -6.50 3.61
N GLY A 34 -22.56 -7.44 4.52
CA GLY A 34 -23.61 -8.46 4.38
C GLY A 34 -23.19 -9.66 3.54
N GLU A 35 -21.93 -9.72 3.09
CA GLU A 35 -21.36 -10.87 2.40
C GLU A 35 -21.17 -12.04 3.38
N GLY A 36 -21.66 -13.21 2.99
CA GLY A 36 -21.50 -14.45 3.73
C GLY A 36 -20.42 -15.35 3.14
N TRP A 37 -20.16 -16.47 3.82
CA TRP A 37 -19.12 -17.41 3.39
C TRP A 37 -19.44 -18.09 2.06
N LYS A 38 -20.72 -18.22 1.68
CA LYS A 38 -21.12 -18.88 0.43
C LYS A 38 -20.78 -18.03 -0.78
N GLU A 39 -20.97 -16.71 -0.65
CA GLU A 39 -20.66 -15.71 -1.66
C GLU A 39 -19.14 -15.70 -1.89
N ILE A 40 -18.35 -15.58 -0.82
CA ILE A 40 -16.87 -15.63 -0.88
C ILE A 40 -16.38 -16.93 -1.54
N ALA A 41 -16.95 -18.09 -1.16
CA ALA A 41 -16.53 -19.38 -1.69
C ALA A 41 -16.90 -19.57 -3.18
N SER A 42 -17.82 -18.76 -3.72
CA SER A 42 -18.25 -18.82 -5.11
C SER A 42 -17.41 -17.96 -6.05
N GLU A 43 -16.56 -17.08 -5.51
CA GLU A 43 -15.71 -16.22 -6.32
C GLU A 43 -14.57 -16.98 -7.00
N SER A 44 -14.28 -16.62 -8.26
CA SER A 44 -13.11 -17.09 -8.99
C SER A 44 -12.04 -16.01 -8.99
N PHE A 45 -10.83 -16.34 -8.53
CA PHE A 45 -9.70 -15.42 -8.46
C PHE A 45 -8.48 -15.99 -9.19
N ASP A 46 -7.83 -15.19 -10.04
CA ASP A 46 -6.64 -15.58 -10.77
C ASP A 46 -5.39 -15.39 -9.90
N LEU A 47 -4.94 -16.47 -9.28
CA LEU A 47 -3.77 -16.50 -8.41
C LEU A 47 -2.46 -16.21 -9.16
N GLU A 48 -2.35 -16.64 -10.42
CA GLU A 48 -1.13 -16.47 -11.23
C GLU A 48 -0.97 -15.02 -11.67
N ALA A 49 -2.06 -14.37 -12.07
CA ALA A 49 -2.05 -12.94 -12.33
C ALA A 49 -1.74 -12.13 -11.06
N ALA A 50 -2.38 -12.49 -9.94
CA ALA A 50 -2.16 -11.81 -8.66
C ALA A 50 -0.71 -11.92 -8.16
N GLY A 51 -0.09 -13.10 -8.31
CA GLY A 51 1.29 -13.34 -7.89
C GLY A 51 2.34 -12.53 -8.67
N LYS A 52 2.01 -12.08 -9.90
CA LYS A 52 2.89 -11.23 -10.72
C LYS A 52 2.87 -9.77 -10.27
N ARG A 53 1.91 -9.35 -9.43
CA ARG A 53 1.81 -7.98 -8.94
C ARG A 53 2.98 -7.66 -8.01
N GLY A 54 3.74 -6.61 -8.35
CA GLY A 54 4.75 -6.04 -7.45
C GLY A 54 4.10 -5.18 -6.37
N TYR A 55 4.66 -5.18 -5.16
CA TYR A 55 4.23 -4.33 -4.04
C TYR A 55 5.04 -3.03 -3.92
N HIS A 56 6.09 -2.86 -4.71
CA HIS A 56 6.83 -1.59 -4.84
C HIS A 56 7.38 -1.00 -3.52
N TYR A 57 7.59 -1.82 -2.49
CA TYR A 57 8.04 -1.33 -1.18
C TYR A 57 9.42 -0.70 -1.19
N GLU A 58 10.31 -1.10 -2.10
CA GLU A 58 11.64 -0.48 -2.23
C GLU A 58 11.55 1.00 -2.61
N GLU A 59 10.61 1.37 -3.48
CA GLU A 59 10.36 2.77 -3.85
C GLU A 59 9.89 3.59 -2.65
N LEU A 60 9.02 3.00 -1.81
CA LEU A 60 8.52 3.64 -0.60
C LEU A 60 9.61 3.74 0.50
N ASP A 61 10.42 2.71 0.68
CA ASP A 61 11.50 2.69 1.67
C ASP A 61 12.61 3.68 1.29
N GLN A 62 12.97 3.74 0.01
CA GLN A 62 13.95 4.71 -0.48
C GLN A 62 13.51 6.16 -0.20
N LEU A 63 12.23 6.49 -0.43
CA LEU A 63 11.69 7.80 -0.05
C LEU A 63 11.78 8.03 1.47
N ALA A 64 11.42 7.02 2.27
CA ALA A 64 11.53 7.13 3.72
C ALA A 64 12.98 7.40 4.18
N LEU A 65 13.96 6.74 3.55
CA LEU A 65 15.38 6.96 3.79
C LEU A 65 15.80 8.38 3.39
N GLU A 66 15.44 8.87 2.20
CA GLU A 66 15.77 10.24 1.74
C GLU A 66 15.37 11.31 2.78
N TYR A 67 14.16 11.20 3.31
CA TYR A 67 13.66 12.07 4.37
C TYR A 67 14.37 11.86 5.71
N LEU A 68 14.72 10.62 6.05
CA LEU A 68 15.41 10.28 7.30
C LEU A 68 16.83 10.84 7.33
N ILE A 69 17.62 10.63 6.27
CA ILE A 69 19.02 11.04 6.17
C ILE A 69 19.20 12.49 5.69
N GLY A 70 18.17 13.11 5.13
CA GLY A 70 18.14 14.54 4.82
C GLY A 70 18.68 14.92 3.44
N VAL A 71 18.50 14.04 2.44
CA VAL A 71 18.91 14.24 1.04
C VAL A 71 17.72 14.48 0.11
N TYR A 72 16.63 15.01 0.67
CA TYR A 72 15.36 15.26 -0.02
C TYR A 72 15.35 16.58 -0.81
#